data_AF-A0A0G1XEG9-F1
#
_entry.id   AF-A0A0G1XEG9-F1
#
_cell.length_a   1.000
_cell.length_b   1.000
_cell.length_c   1.000
_cell.angle_alpha   90.00
_cell.angle_beta   90.00
_cell.angle_gamma   90.00
#
_symmetry.space_group_name_H-M   'P 1'
#
loop_
_entity.id
_entity.type
_entity.pdbx_description
1 polymer ?
#
loop_
_entity_poly.entity_id
_entity_poly.type
_entity_poly.pdbx_seq_one_letter_code
_entity_poly.pdbx_strand_id
1 'polypeptide(L)'
;MLVDEARKVADEVSKHIDSFRLDLAADAVYHFVWDRFAAEILEQSKEILKGSDADAKNSRAAALHEILIISLKLLHPFMPFVTEAIWQQLPQPTLASSSGEAKKECDLLMVAKWPQ
;
A
#
# COMPACT_ATOMS: atom_id res chain seq x y z
N MET A 1 -11.27 -7.60 -4.58
CA MET A 1 -11.06 -6.53 -5.59
C MET A 1 -9.77 -5.79 -5.20
N LEU A 2 -8.66 -6.02 -5.94
CA LEU A 2 -7.27 -5.52 -5.76
C LEU A 2 -6.72 -5.26 -4.34
N VAL A 3 -7.34 -4.38 -3.56
CA VAL A 3 -7.06 -4.17 -2.13
C VAL A 3 -7.13 -5.49 -1.36
N ASP A 4 -8.12 -6.35 -1.63
CA ASP A 4 -8.21 -7.67 -0.97
C ASP A 4 -7.00 -8.57 -1.30
N GLU A 5 -6.36 -8.37 -2.45
CA GLU A 5 -5.14 -9.09 -2.82
C GLU A 5 -3.97 -8.63 -1.95
N ALA A 6 -3.82 -7.31 -1.76
CA ALA A 6 -2.83 -6.75 -0.85
C ALA A 6 -3.04 -7.20 0.61
N ARG A 7 -4.30 -7.31 1.07
CA ARG A 7 -4.62 -7.83 2.42
C ARG A 7 -4.25 -9.29 2.58
N LYS A 8 -4.48 -10.13 1.56
CA LYS A 8 -4.02 -11.53 1.59
C LYS A 8 -2.49 -11.64 1.70
N VAL A 9 -1.76 -10.78 1.00
CA VAL A 9 -0.30 -10.71 1.14
C VAL A 9 0.09 -10.23 2.53
N ALA A 10 -0.64 -9.26 3.11
CA ALA A 10 -0.43 -8.84 4.49
C ALA A 10 -0.60 -10.01 5.49
N ASP A 11 -1.64 -10.82 5.33
CA ASP A 11 -1.87 -12.03 6.14
C ASP A 11 -0.72 -13.05 5.98
N GLU A 12 -0.25 -13.27 4.76
CA GLU A 12 0.86 -14.20 4.47
C GLU A 12 2.17 -13.73 5.10
N VAL A 13 2.53 -12.46 4.89
CA VAL A 13 3.71 -11.83 5.48
C VAL A 13 3.64 -11.87 7.01
N SER A 14 2.47 -11.61 7.59
CA SER A 14 2.26 -11.67 9.04
C SER A 14 2.53 -13.08 9.59
N LYS A 15 2.01 -14.13 8.92
CA LYS A 15 2.28 -15.53 9.30
C LYS A 15 3.78 -15.87 9.22
N HIS A 16 4.48 -15.36 8.22
CA HIS A 16 5.92 -15.57 8.08
C HIS A 16 6.71 -14.84 9.18
N ILE A 17 6.31 -13.62 9.54
CA ILE A 17 6.90 -12.89 10.67
C ILE A 17 6.65 -13.63 11.99
N ASP A 18 5.41 -14.08 12.24
CA ASP A 18 5.04 -14.81 13.46
C ASP A 18 5.79 -16.15 13.61
N SER A 19 6.17 -16.76 12.49
CA SER A 19 6.97 -17.99 12.45
C SER A 19 8.48 -17.75 12.36
N PHE A 20 8.93 -16.51 12.53
CA PHE A 20 10.34 -16.09 12.44
C PHE A 20 11.00 -16.38 11.08
N ARG A 21 10.20 -16.56 10.01
CA ARG A 21 10.66 -16.73 8.63
C ARG A 21 10.70 -15.39 7.90
N LEU A 22 11.57 -14.50 8.39
CA LEU A 22 11.74 -13.15 7.84
C LEU A 22 12.20 -13.14 6.38
N ASP A 23 12.90 -14.19 5.96
CA ASP A 23 13.29 -14.43 4.57
C ASP A 23 12.08 -14.57 3.65
N LEU A 24 11.11 -15.42 4.03
CA LEU A 24 9.89 -15.62 3.27
C LEU A 24 8.97 -14.39 3.34
N ALA A 25 8.91 -13.73 4.50
CA ALA A 25 8.15 -12.49 4.65
C ALA A 25 8.65 -11.40 3.69
N ALA A 26 9.98 -11.20 3.63
CA ALA A 26 10.60 -10.22 2.75
C ALA A 26 10.42 -10.57 1.27
N ASP A 27 10.55 -11.84 0.91
CA ASP A 27 10.39 -12.33 -0.47
C ASP A 27 8.93 -12.15 -0.96
N ALA A 28 7.95 -12.53 -0.14
CA ALA A 28 6.54 -12.40 -0.46
C ALA A 28 6.12 -10.93 -0.69
N VAL A 29 6.52 -10.03 0.22
CA VAL A 29 6.20 -8.60 0.05
C VAL A 29 6.94 -8.00 -1.14
N TYR A 30 8.18 -8.41 -1.40
CA TYR A 30 8.97 -7.93 -2.53
C TYR A 30 8.29 -8.28 -3.86
N HIS A 31 7.95 -9.56 -4.07
CA HIS A 31 7.26 -10.01 -5.26
C HIS A 31 5.91 -9.32 -5.47
N PHE A 32 5.14 -9.13 -4.39
CA PHE A 32 3.90 -8.39 -4.49
C PHE A 32 4.12 -6.94 -4.93
N VAL A 33 5.08 -6.23 -4.34
CA VAL A 33 5.29 -4.81 -4.66
C VAL A 33 5.88 -4.62 -6.05
N TRP A 34 6.85 -5.44 -6.43
CA TRP A 34 7.57 -5.28 -7.69
C TRP A 34 6.79 -5.85 -8.87
N ASP A 35 6.52 -7.15 -8.86
CA ASP A 35 5.95 -7.85 -10.00
C ASP A 35 4.46 -7.55 -10.11
N ARG A 36 3.73 -7.62 -8.99
CA ARG A 36 2.28 -7.49 -9.03
C ARG A 36 1.80 -6.04 -9.00
N PHE A 37 2.27 -5.24 -8.06
CA PHE A 37 1.80 -3.86 -7.91
C PHE A 37 2.40 -2.93 -8.97
N ALA A 38 3.73 -2.86 -9.06
CA ALA A 38 4.39 -1.92 -9.96
C ALA A 38 4.29 -2.35 -11.44
N ALA A 39 4.62 -3.60 -11.77
CA ALA A 39 4.66 -4.02 -13.18
C ALA A 39 3.27 -4.29 -13.78
N GLU A 40 2.29 -4.75 -13.00
CA GLU A 40 0.96 -5.07 -13.53
C GLU A 40 -0.13 -4.06 -13.12
N ILE A 41 -0.40 -3.91 -11.82
CA ILE A 41 -1.53 -3.10 -11.34
C ILE A 41 -1.35 -1.64 -11.75
N LEU A 42 -0.16 -1.07 -11.56
CA LEU A 42 0.10 0.33 -11.88
C LEU A 42 0.00 0.57 -13.40
N GLU A 43 0.57 -0.31 -14.22
CA GLU A 43 0.49 -0.22 -15.68
C GLU A 43 -0.95 -0.27 -16.18
N GLN A 44 -1.76 -1.22 -15.70
CA GLN A 44 -3.20 -1.28 -16.01
C GLN A 44 -3.96 -0.03 -15.57
N SER A 45 -3.51 0.61 -14.49
CA SER A 45 -4.17 1.82 -13.96
C SER A 45 -3.97 3.04 -14.85
N LYS A 46 -2.87 3.10 -15.62
CA LYS A 46 -2.52 4.30 -16.40
C LYS A 46 -3.62 4.66 -17.40
N GLU A 47 -4.21 3.67 -18.05
CA GLU A 47 -5.30 3.88 -19.01
C GLU A 47 -6.57 4.39 -18.31
N ILE A 48 -6.92 3.82 -17.16
CA ILE A 48 -8.09 4.25 -16.37
C ILE A 48 -7.91 5.69 -15.90
N LEU A 49 -6.73 6.03 -15.37
CA LEU A 49 -6.42 7.36 -14.85
C LEU A 49 -6.41 8.44 -15.95
N LYS A 50 -6.11 8.07 -17.20
CA LYS A 50 -6.16 8.95 -18.38
C LYS A 50 -7.53 9.04 -19.05
N GLY A 51 -8.48 8.17 -18.70
CA GLY A 51 -9.82 8.12 -19.30
C GLY A 51 -10.67 9.37 -19.08
N SER A 52 -11.96 9.35 -19.42
CA SER A 52 -12.88 10.46 -19.19
C SER A 52 -13.85 10.24 -18.01
N ASP A 53 -13.99 8.99 -17.56
CA ASP A 53 -14.87 8.60 -16.45
C ASP A 53 -14.25 9.00 -15.10
N ALA A 54 -14.85 9.98 -14.43
CA ALA A 54 -14.38 10.50 -13.15
C ALA A 54 -14.52 9.49 -12.01
N ASP A 55 -15.59 8.67 -12.00
CA ASP A 55 -15.86 7.71 -10.94
C ASP A 55 -14.86 6.56 -11.00
N ALA A 56 -14.59 6.05 -12.20
CA ALA A 56 -13.57 5.03 -12.43
C ALA A 56 -12.16 5.50 -12.01
N LYS A 57 -11.82 6.76 -12.30
CA LYS A 57 -10.54 7.37 -11.87
C LYS A 57 -10.42 7.46 -10.37
N ASN A 58 -11.43 8.02 -9.70
CA ASN A 58 -11.43 8.21 -8.25
C ASN A 58 -11.37 6.86 -7.54
N SER A 59 -12.16 5.88 -7.99
CA SER A 59 -12.12 4.52 -7.47
C SER A 59 -10.74 3.86 -7.64
N ARG A 60 -10.13 4.00 -8.83
CA ARG A 60 -8.80 3.43 -9.09
C ARG A 60 -7.71 4.11 -8.28
N ALA A 61 -7.74 5.44 -8.16
CA ALA A 61 -6.78 6.21 -7.37
C ALA A 61 -6.87 5.84 -5.88
N ALA A 62 -8.08 5.70 -5.34
CA ALA A 62 -8.29 5.26 -3.96
C ALA A 62 -7.73 3.85 -3.72
N ALA A 63 -7.98 2.90 -4.63
CA ALA A 63 -7.45 1.55 -4.53
C ALA A 63 -5.91 1.52 -4.59
N LEU A 64 -5.29 2.28 -5.51
CA LEU A 64 -3.83 2.39 -5.61
C LEU A 64 -3.21 2.99 -4.35
N HIS A 65 -3.85 4.02 -3.79
CA HIS A 65 -3.41 4.65 -2.56
C HIS A 65 -3.46 3.67 -1.39
N GLU A 66 -4.55 2.93 -1.23
CA GLU A 66 -4.68 1.93 -0.16
C GLU A 66 -3.65 0.80 -0.29
N ILE A 67 -3.43 0.29 -1.51
CA ILE A 67 -2.41 -0.75 -1.77
C ILE A 67 -1.00 -0.22 -1.47
N LEU A 68 -0.69 1.03 -1.83
CA LEU A 68 0.60 1.66 -1.51
C LEU A 68 0.80 1.78 0.00
N ILE A 69 -0.21 2.21 0.75
CA ILE A 69 -0.18 2.30 2.21
C ILE A 69 0.12 0.93 2.84
N ILE A 70 -0.58 -0.12 2.40
CA ILE A 70 -0.35 -1.49 2.88
C ILE A 70 1.09 -1.92 2.56
N SER A 71 1.53 -1.70 1.31
CA SER A 71 2.87 -2.07 0.85
C SER A 71 3.98 -1.40 1.67
N LEU A 72 3.86 -0.10 1.94
CA LEU A 72 4.84 0.63 2.75
C LEU A 72 4.92 0.08 4.18
N LYS A 73 3.78 -0.20 4.81
CA LYS A 73 3.74 -0.80 6.15
C LYS A 73 4.40 -2.18 6.18
N LEU A 74 4.11 -3.04 5.20
CA LEU A 74 4.70 -4.38 5.12
C LEU A 74 6.21 -4.36 4.84
N LEU A 75 6.69 -3.40 4.04
CA LEU A 75 8.12 -3.26 3.74
C LEU A 75 8.92 -2.60 4.86
N HIS A 76 8.27 -1.84 5.75
CA HIS A 76 8.96 -1.02 6.75
C HIS A 76 9.92 -1.81 7.68
N PRO A 77 9.59 -3.03 8.16
CA PRO A 77 10.52 -3.82 8.97
C PRO A 77 11.83 -4.16 8.26
N PHE A 78 11.84 -4.20 6.92
CA PHE A 78 13.00 -4.56 6.10
C PHE A 78 13.72 -3.33 5.53
N MET A 79 12.98 -2.26 5.24
CA MET A 79 13.47 -1.05 4.58
C MET A 79 12.97 0.23 5.27
N PRO A 80 13.37 0.48 6.53
CA PRO A 80 12.73 1.51 7.37
C PRO A 80 12.93 2.93 6.84
N PHE A 81 14.11 3.27 6.32
CA PHE A 81 14.42 4.65 5.93
C PHE A 81 13.69 5.10 4.66
N VAL A 82 13.69 4.28 3.61
CA VAL A 82 13.06 4.62 2.33
C VAL A 82 11.54 4.59 2.44
N THR A 83 10.98 3.61 3.15
CA THR A 83 9.52 3.53 3.36
C THR A 83 9.03 4.70 4.20
N GLU A 84 9.78 5.13 5.22
CA GLU A 84 9.48 6.32 6.01
C GLU A 84 9.56 7.59 5.15
N ALA A 85 10.61 7.75 4.33
CA ALA A 85 10.74 8.91 3.45
C ALA A 85 9.57 9.05 2.48
N ILE A 86 9.10 7.94 1.89
CA ILE A 86 7.92 7.93 1.02
C ILE A 86 6.65 8.25 1.82
N TRP A 87 6.48 7.66 3.02
CA TRP A 87 5.35 7.92 3.91
C TRP A 87 5.20 9.39 4.30
N GLN A 88 6.32 10.10 4.47
CA GLN A 88 6.31 11.54 4.75
C GLN A 88 5.85 12.38 3.55
N GLN A 89 6.04 11.89 2.32
CA GLN A 89 5.62 12.59 1.10
C GLN A 89 4.16 12.33 0.70
N LEU A 90 3.54 11.29 1.27
CA LEU A 90 2.12 11.02 1.00
C LEU A 90 1.24 12.19 1.45
N PRO A 91 0.23 12.56 0.66
CA PRO A 91 -0.66 13.67 1.00
C PRO A 91 -1.30 13.40 2.37
N GLN A 92 -1.10 14.31 3.31
CA GLN A 92 -1.82 14.27 4.57
C GLN A 92 -3.30 14.56 4.27
N PRO A 93 -4.24 13.83 4.90
CA PRO A 93 -5.65 14.18 4.82
C PRO A 93 -5.82 15.55 5.50
N THR A 94 -5.77 16.62 4.70
CA THR A 94 -6.10 17.94 5.20
C THR A 94 -7.56 17.92 5.63
N LEU A 95 -7.85 18.61 6.74
CA LEU A 95 -9.14 18.66 7.43
C LEU A 95 -10.34 19.10 6.55
N ALA A 96 -10.10 19.45 5.27
CA ALA A 96 -11.09 19.84 4.28
C ALA A 96 -11.65 18.68 3.43
N SER A 97 -11.10 17.45 3.53
CA SER A 97 -11.60 16.29 2.78
C SER A 97 -12.64 15.51 3.61
N SER A 98 -13.91 15.85 3.43
CA SER A 98 -15.08 15.17 4.01
C SER A 98 -15.50 13.91 3.26
N SER A 99 -14.66 13.39 2.37
CA SER A 99 -14.92 12.19 1.57
C SER A 99 -13.99 11.07 2.04
N GLY A 100 -14.53 9.86 2.24
CA GLY A 100 -13.87 8.75 2.95
C GLY A 100 -12.61 8.18 2.28
N GLU A 101 -11.53 8.96 2.25
CA GLU A 101 -10.22 8.55 1.78
C GLU A 101 -9.41 7.92 2.93
N ALA A 102 -8.58 6.93 2.58
CA ALA A 102 -7.72 6.21 3.52
C ALA A 102 -6.82 7.18 4.29
N LYS A 103 -7.14 7.40 5.57
CA LYS A 103 -6.44 8.35 6.43
C LYS A 103 -5.02 7.88 6.76
N LYS A 104 -4.03 8.76 6.57
CA LYS A 104 -2.74 8.67 7.26
C LYS A 104 -3.00 8.80 8.77
N GLU A 105 -3.01 7.68 9.48
CA GLU A 105 -3.36 7.64 10.91
C GLU A 105 -2.29 8.31 11.81
N CYS A 106 -1.02 8.27 11.41
CA CYS A 106 0.12 8.72 12.21
C CYS A 106 1.19 9.41 11.35
N ASP A 107 1.91 10.36 11.95
CA ASP A 107 2.99 11.07 11.28
C ASP A 107 4.14 10.14 10.90
N LEU A 108 4.58 9.26 11.82
CA LEU A 108 5.64 8.30 11.59
C LEU A 108 5.09 6.93 11.17
N LEU A 109 5.72 6.29 10.18
CA LEU A 109 5.31 4.96 9.71
C LEU A 109 5.60 3.87 10.75
N MET A 110 6.71 3.98 11.46
CA MET A 110 7.13 3.00 12.48
C MET A 110 6.08 2.75 13.58
N VAL A 111 5.23 3.74 13.89
CA VAL A 111 4.17 3.62 14.91
C VAL A 111 2.79 3.38 14.32
N ALA A 112 2.69 3.30 13.00
CA ALA A 112 1.42 3.03 12.33
C ALA A 112 0.95 1.60 12.64
N LYS A 113 -0.36 1.40 12.69
CA LYS A 113 -0.93 0.06 12.89
C LYS A 113 -0.53 -0.87 11.75
N TRP A 114 -0.13 -2.08 12.10
CA TRP A 114 0.11 -3.16 11.16
C TRP A 114 -1.14 -3.42 10.30
N PRO A 115 -1.01 -3.62 8.97
CA PRO A 115 -2.16 -3.86 8.11
C PRO A 115 -2.82 -5.22 8.41
N GLN A 116 -4.15 -5.26 8.29
CA GLN A 116 -5.00 -6.45 8.35
C GLN A 116 -5.82 -6.54 7.07
#